data_AF-A0A534JBA9-F1
#
_entry.id   AF-A0A534JBA9-F1
#
_cell.length_a   1.000
_cell.length_b   1.000
_cell.length_c   1.000
_cell.angle_alpha   90.00
_cell.angle_beta   90.00
_cell.angle_gamma   90.00
#
_symmetry.space_group_name_H-M   'P 1'
#
loop_
_entity.id
_entity.type
_entity.pdbx_description
1 polymer ?
#
loop_
_entity_poly.entity_id
_entity_poly.type
_entity_poly.pdbx_seq_one_letter_code
_entity_poly.pdbx_strand_id
1 'polypeptide(L)'
;MDEPPTGMDDLHWRILTLVAKRGYIGATREDFFREIRGVIYNDLEKAILSLEKEGYIGLEWLADSRFLVSITEKGSMEVRGEYERRLKAYQDRIASQQSKAGLDKV
;
A
#
# COMPACT_ATOMS: atom_id res chain seq x y z
N MET A 1 2.24 20.80 -3.98
CA MET A 1 2.76 19.49 -4.43
C MET A 1 1.66 18.52 -4.08
N ASP A 2 0.75 18.27 -5.02
CA ASP A 2 -0.41 17.40 -4.78
C ASP A 2 -0.24 16.12 -5.58
N GLU A 3 -0.10 15.05 -4.82
CA GLU A 3 0.03 13.66 -5.25
C GLU A 3 -1.32 13.20 -5.83
N PRO A 4 -1.37 12.37 -6.89
CA PRO A 4 -2.66 11.86 -7.35
C PRO A 4 -3.22 10.91 -6.28
N PRO A 5 -4.41 11.15 -5.72
CA PRO A 5 -5.08 10.16 -4.89
C PRO A 5 -5.63 9.07 -5.83
N THR A 6 -5.09 7.86 -5.75
CA THR A 6 -5.61 6.72 -6.52
C THR A 6 -6.18 5.66 -5.59
N GLY A 7 -7.50 5.52 -5.63
CA GLY A 7 -8.29 4.36 -5.19
C GLY A 7 -8.33 4.05 -3.69
N MET A 8 -7.17 3.99 -3.04
CA MET A 8 -6.94 3.56 -1.67
C MET A 8 -6.10 4.62 -0.95
N ASP A 9 -6.37 4.87 0.33
CA ASP A 9 -5.60 5.86 1.09
C ASP A 9 -4.14 5.43 1.28
N ASP A 10 -3.27 6.42 1.51
CA ASP A 10 -1.82 6.23 1.64
C ASP A 10 -1.46 5.19 2.72
N LEU A 11 -2.16 5.21 3.86
CA LEU A 11 -1.84 4.32 4.97
C LEU A 11 -2.22 2.87 4.64
N HIS A 12 -3.40 2.64 4.06
CA HIS A 12 -3.82 1.31 3.61
C HIS A 12 -2.87 0.77 2.53
N TRP A 13 -2.45 1.61 1.60
CA TRP A 13 -1.46 1.24 0.58
C TRP A 13 -0.12 0.83 1.20
N ARG A 14 0.38 1.61 2.16
CA ARG A 14 1.65 1.32 2.84
C ARG A 14 1.58 0.06 3.69
N ILE A 15 0.45 -0.20 4.33
CA ILE A 15 0.20 -1.45 5.06
C ILE A 15 0.21 -2.63 4.09
N LEU A 16 -0.59 -2.59 3.01
CA LEU A 16 -0.67 -3.69 2.06
C LEU A 16 0.65 -4.00 1.37
N THR A 17 1.41 -2.97 0.96
CA THR A 17 2.72 -3.17 0.34
C THR A 17 3.73 -3.76 1.31
N LEU A 18 3.72 -3.35 2.58
CA LEU A 18 4.58 -3.93 3.60
C LEU A 18 4.28 -5.42 3.79
N VAL A 19 3.01 -5.75 3.97
CA VAL A 19 2.58 -7.13 4.26
C VAL A 19 2.80 -8.01 3.03
N ALA A 20 2.53 -7.51 1.82
CA ALA A 20 2.83 -8.21 0.57
C ALA A 20 4.33 -8.51 0.41
N LYS A 21 5.22 -7.57 0.78
CA LYS A 21 6.67 -7.77 0.76
C LYS A 21 7.14 -8.86 1.73
N ARG A 22 6.47 -9.01 2.88
CA ARG A 22 6.80 -10.05 3.88
C ARG A 22 6.17 -11.40 3.57
N GLY A 23 5.09 -11.43 2.81
CA GLY A 23 4.38 -12.65 2.45
C GLY A 23 3.92 -13.42 3.68
N TYR A 24 4.17 -14.73 3.69
CA TYR A 24 3.72 -15.66 4.74
C TYR A 24 4.32 -15.43 6.13
N ILE A 25 5.44 -14.69 6.24
CA ILE A 25 6.06 -14.38 7.54
C ILE A 25 5.13 -13.48 8.37
N GLY A 26 4.31 -12.66 7.71
CA GLY A 26 3.47 -11.66 8.33
C GLY A 26 4.26 -10.48 8.91
N ALA A 27 3.55 -9.40 9.22
CA ALA A 27 4.06 -8.17 9.80
C ALA A 27 3.53 -8.00 11.22
N THR A 28 4.45 -7.73 12.15
CA THR A 28 4.10 -7.37 13.53
C THR A 28 3.89 -5.87 13.65
N ARG A 29 3.32 -5.43 14.77
CA ARG A 29 3.21 -4.02 15.14
C ARG A 29 4.55 -3.29 15.00
N GLU A 30 5.63 -3.87 15.52
CA GLU A 30 6.97 -3.29 15.49
C GLU A 30 7.50 -3.12 14.06
N ASP A 31 7.11 -3.98 13.13
CA ASP A 31 7.46 -3.85 11.72
C ASP A 31 6.76 -2.66 11.07
N PHE A 32 5.47 -2.45 11.38
CA PHE A 32 4.73 -1.27 10.91
C PHE A 32 5.33 0.03 11.42
N PHE A 33 5.65 0.13 12.71
CA PHE A 33 6.26 1.35 13.25
C PHE A 33 7.68 1.62 12.71
N ARG A 34 8.41 0.56 12.34
CA ARG A 34 9.75 0.69 11.75
C ARG A 34 9.69 1.23 10.32
N GLU A 35 8.73 0.76 9.53
CA GLU A 35 8.66 1.04 8.10
C GLU A 35 7.74 2.23 7.78
N ILE A 36 6.67 2.41 8.54
CA ILE A 36 5.68 3.48 8.38
C ILE A 36 6.00 4.61 9.36
N ARG A 37 6.95 5.47 9.00
CA ARG A 37 7.32 6.63 9.84
C ARG A 37 6.13 7.55 10.08
N GLY A 38 6.01 8.02 11.33
CA GLY A 38 5.01 9.00 11.76
C GLY A 38 3.60 8.45 11.97
N VAL A 39 3.39 7.13 11.85
CA VAL A 39 2.08 6.52 12.10
C VAL A 39 1.76 6.50 13.59
N ILE A 40 0.51 6.80 13.93
CA ILE A 40 -0.02 6.69 15.30
C ILE A 40 -0.74 5.35 15.42
N TYR A 41 -0.63 4.68 16.58
CA TYR A 41 -1.20 3.35 16.81
C TYR A 41 -2.69 3.26 16.45
N ASN A 42 -3.48 4.25 16.86
CA ASN A 42 -4.93 4.27 16.61
C ASN A 42 -5.27 4.30 15.11
N ASP A 43 -4.49 5.03 14.31
CA ASP A 43 -4.73 5.12 12.86
C ASP A 43 -4.27 3.84 12.16
N LEU A 44 -3.15 3.27 12.60
CA LEU A 44 -2.67 1.97 12.14
C LEU A 44 -3.68 0.86 12.43
N GLU A 45 -4.19 0.80 13.65
CA GLU A 45 -5.16 -0.22 14.08
C GLU A 45 -6.47 -0.12 13.28
N LYS A 46 -7.00 1.10 13.11
CA LYS A 46 -8.20 1.31 12.28
C LYS A 46 -7.99 0.90 10.83
N ALA A 47 -6.84 1.23 10.24
CA ALA A 47 -6.52 0.87 8.87
C ALA A 47 -6.37 -0.65 8.71
N ILE A 48 -5.70 -1.33 9.65
CA ILE A 48 -5.59 -2.79 9.67
C ILE A 48 -6.98 -3.43 9.76
N LEU A 49 -7.81 -2.99 10.71
CA LEU A 49 -9.16 -3.54 10.86
C LEU A 49 -10.04 -3.30 9.62
N SER A 50 -9.88 -2.16 8.94
CA SER A 50 -10.59 -1.89 7.69
C SER A 50 -10.14 -2.83 6.57
N LEU A 51 -8.83 -3.01 6.38
CA LEU A 51 -8.27 -3.92 5.38
C LEU A 51 -8.64 -5.39 5.64
N GLU A 52 -8.67 -5.80 6.90
CA GLU A 52 -9.09 -7.14 7.31
C GLU A 52 -10.57 -7.35 6.98
N LYS A 53 -11.43 -6.39 7.35
CA LYS A 53 -12.86 -6.42 7.07
C LYS A 53 -13.14 -6.52 5.57
N GLU A 54 -12.34 -5.87 4.75
CA GLU A 54 -12.42 -5.93 3.29
C GLU A 54 -11.78 -7.20 2.70
N GLY A 55 -11.13 -8.03 3.51
CA GLY A 55 -10.53 -9.31 3.13
C GLY A 55 -9.18 -9.18 2.42
N TYR A 56 -8.53 -8.02 2.49
CA TYR A 56 -7.23 -7.81 1.87
C TYR A 56 -6.07 -8.35 2.73
N ILE A 57 -6.27 -8.44 4.05
CA ILE A 57 -5.30 -9.02 4.99
C ILE A 57 -5.98 -10.01 5.93
N GLY A 58 -5.19 -10.92 6.49
CA GLY A 58 -5.56 -11.69 7.69
C GLY A 58 -4.95 -11.04 8.93
N LEU A 59 -5.69 -11.06 10.04
CA LEU A 59 -5.26 -10.54 11.32
C LEU A 59 -5.32 -11.65 12.39
N GLU A 60 -4.19 -11.93 13.02
CA GLU A 60 -4.09 -12.87 14.13
C GLU A 60 -3.68 -12.12 15.41
N TRP A 61 -4.51 -12.20 16.45
CA TRP A 61 -4.21 -11.60 17.76
C TRP A 61 -3.47 -12.61 18.65
N LEU A 62 -2.26 -12.22 19.06
CA LEU A 62 -1.40 -13.01 19.95
C LEU A 62 -1.54 -12.58 21.43
N ALA A 63 -1.94 -11.33 21.67
CA ALA A 63 -2.32 -10.74 22.96
C ALA A 63 -3.02 -9.39 22.72
N ASP A 64 -3.52 -8.74 23.78
CA ASP A 64 -4.29 -7.48 23.75
C ASP A 64 -3.71 -6.37 22.85
N SER A 65 -2.39 -6.31 22.67
CA SER A 65 -1.73 -5.34 21.79
C SER A 65 -0.69 -5.96 20.84
N ARG A 66 -0.67 -7.29 20.72
CA ARG A 66 0.27 -8.03 19.87
C ARG A 66 -0.51 -8.75 18.81
N PHE A 67 -0.21 -8.44 17.56
CA PHE A 67 -0.86 -9.02 16.41
C PHE A 67 0.15 -9.39 15.33
N LEU A 68 -0.26 -10.28 14.45
CA LEU A 68 0.41 -10.63 13.21
C LEU A 68 -0.54 -10.37 12.04
N VAL A 69 -0.08 -9.59 11.08
CA VAL A 69 -0.83 -9.29 9.84
C VAL A 69 -0.23 -10.07 8.68
N SER A 70 -1.05 -10.83 7.96
CA SER A 70 -0.64 -11.57 6.77
C SER A 70 -1.41 -11.12 5.53
N ILE A 71 -0.81 -11.25 4.35
CA ILE A 71 -1.46 -10.86 3.09
C ILE A 71 -2.39 -11.98 2.62
N THR A 72 -3.58 -11.64 2.15
CA THR A 72 -4.45 -12.63 1.47
C THR A 72 -4.15 -12.67 -0.02
N GLU A 73 -4.68 -13.68 -0.72
CA GLU A 73 -4.62 -13.71 -2.19
C GLU A 73 -5.27 -12.46 -2.81
N LYS A 74 -6.43 -12.04 -2.28
CA LYS A 74 -7.12 -10.80 -2.68
C LYS A 74 -6.23 -9.58 -2.48
N GLY A 75 -5.58 -9.44 -1.32
CA GLY A 75 -4.64 -8.35 -1.04
C GLY A 75 -3.47 -8.33 -1.99
N SER A 76 -2.89 -9.50 -2.28
CA SER A 76 -1.78 -9.62 -3.23
C SER A 76 -2.17 -9.18 -4.64
N MET A 77 -3.35 -9.57 -5.12
CA MET A 77 -3.88 -9.14 -6.40
C MET A 77 -4.13 -7.63 -6.46
N GLU A 78 -4.69 -7.05 -5.39
CA GLU A 78 -4.92 -5.60 -5.31
C GLU A 78 -3.62 -4.82 -5.36
N VAL A 79 -2.60 -5.26 -4.61
CA VAL A 79 -1.28 -4.65 -4.62
C VAL A 79 -0.70 -4.62 -6.03
N ARG A 80 -0.76 -5.75 -6.74
CA ARG A 80 -0.30 -5.83 -8.12
C ARG A 80 -1.07 -4.90 -9.05
N GLY A 81 -2.40 -4.91 -8.98
CA GLY A 81 -3.26 -4.06 -9.83
C GLY A 81 -3.01 -2.57 -9.59
N GLU A 82 -2.85 -2.16 -8.33
CA GLU A 82 -2.55 -0.77 -7.99
C GLU A 82 -1.15 -0.35 -8.42
N TYR A 83 -0.14 -1.22 -8.34
CA TYR A 83 1.18 -0.97 -8.92
C TYR A 83 1.11 -0.74 -10.43
N GLU A 84 0.36 -1.57 -11.16
CA GLU A 84 0.17 -1.43 -12.61
C GLU A 84 -0.55 -0.11 -12.95
N ARG A 85 -1.59 0.26 -12.18
CA ARG A 85 -2.30 1.56 -12.33
C ARG A 85 -1.36 2.75 -12.11
N ARG A 86 -0.55 2.73 -11.05
CA ARG A 86 0.42 3.78 -10.74
C ARG A 86 1.53 3.89 -11.77
N LEU A 87 2.05 2.76 -12.26
CA LEU A 87 3.06 2.73 -13.31
C LEU A 87 2.53 3.32 -14.61
N LYS A 88 1.31 2.95 -15.02
CA LYS A 88 0.67 3.50 -16.21
C LYS A 88 0.47 5.01 -16.09
N ALA A 89 -0.05 5.49 -14.95
CA ALA A 89 -0.24 6.92 -14.71
C ALA A 89 1.08 7.71 -14.78
N TYR A 90 2.17 7.12 -14.27
CA TYR A 90 3.50 7.70 -14.36
C TYR A 90 4.02 7.77 -15.82
N GLN A 91 3.87 6.68 -16.58
CA GLN A 91 4.26 6.64 -18.00
C GLN A 91 3.46 7.65 -18.84
N ASP A 92 2.15 7.72 -18.66
CA ASP A 92 1.27 8.67 -19.36
C ASP A 92 1.70 10.12 -19.06
N ARG A 93 2.12 10.42 -17.82
CA ARG A 93 2.66 11.73 -17.44
C ARG A 93 3.97 12.04 -18.16
N ILE A 94 4.93 11.12 -18.18
CA ILE A 94 6.20 11.30 -18.91
C ILE A 94 5.92 11.56 -20.39
N ALA A 95 5.09 10.73 -21.02
CA ALA A 95 4.73 10.89 -22.43
C ALA A 95 4.09 12.26 -22.71
N SER A 96 3.19 12.71 -21.83
CA SER A 96 2.57 14.04 -21.94
C SER A 96 3.57 15.18 -21.78
N GLN A 97 4.60 15.01 -20.94
CA GLN A 97 5.66 15.99 -20.75
C GLN A 97 6.63 16.00 -21.95
N GLN A 98 6.98 14.84 -22.51
CA GLN A 98 7.83 14.73 -23.71
C GLN A 98 7.16 15.34 -24.94
N SER A 99 5.85 15.10 -25.13
CA SER A 99 5.06 15.71 -26.20
C SER A 99 4.98 17.24 -26.05
N LYS A 100 4.81 17.75 -24.82
CA LYS A 100 4.79 19.20 -24.53
C LYS A 100 6.17 19.86 -24.63
N ALA A 101 7.25 19.12 -24.41
CA ALA A 101 8.62 19.61 -24.51
C ALA A 101 9.15 19.69 -25.96
N GLY A 102 8.35 19.29 -26.96
CA GLY A 102 8.74 19.38 -28.36
C GLY A 102 9.93 18.49 -28.74
N LEU A 103 10.14 17.39 -28.01
CA LEU A 103 11.10 16.32 -28.36
C LEU A 103 10.54 15.38 -29.46
N ASP A 104 9.73 15.93 -30.35
CA ASP A 104 9.32 15.32 -31.62
C ASP A 104 10.11 16.00 -32.74
N LYS A 105 11.44 15.86 -32.68
CA LYS A 105 12.42 16.20 -33.72
C LYS A 105 13.59 15.25 -33.46
N VAL A 106 13.96 14.29 -34.32
CA VAL A 106 14.01 14.23 -35.80
C VAL A 106 13.91 12.76 -36.21
#